data_AF-A0A5B6YIT5-F1
#
_entry.id   AF-A0A5B6YIT5-F1
#
_cell.length_a   1.000
_cell.length_b   1.000
_cell.length_c   1.000
_cell.angle_alpha   90.00
_cell.angle_beta   90.00
_cell.angle_gamma   90.00
#
_symmetry.space_group_name_H-M   'P 1'
#
loop_
_entity.id
_entity.type
_entity.pdbx_description
1 polymer ?
#
loop_
_entity_poly.entity_id
_entity_poly.type
_entity_poly.pdbx_seq_one_letter_code
_entity_poly.pdbx_strand_id
1 'polypeptide(L)'
;EREQLEALAKAQEDMIRQKAENELQKYKEDIKKIESKLSELRLESESSKIAALRRGIHGSYGSCLTESESAPALQGYQSPRAPKRLAVFRDNFGAGSVRECVMCLTDEMSVVFLPCAHQVLCTECNELHEKQRMKDCPSCRTPIQRRINVRFASP
;
A
#
# COMPACT_ATOMS: atom_id res chain seq x y z
N GLU A 1 -65.02 3.33 -25.90
CA GLU A 1 -63.78 3.72 -26.63
C GLU A 1 -62.78 4.43 -25.71
N ARG A 2 -63.13 5.57 -25.10
CA ARG A 2 -62.27 6.29 -24.14
C ARG A 2 -61.74 5.43 -22.97
N GLU A 3 -62.62 4.66 -22.34
CA GLU A 3 -62.28 3.81 -21.19
C GLU A 3 -61.27 2.69 -21.57
N GLN A 4 -61.34 2.17 -22.79
CA GLN A 4 -60.39 1.15 -23.29
C GLN A 4 -59.01 1.76 -23.57
N LEU A 5 -58.95 3.00 -24.07
CA LEU A 5 -57.70 3.73 -24.28
C LEU A 5 -57.01 4.08 -22.95
N GLU A 6 -57.79 4.51 -21.95
CA GLU A 6 -57.29 4.79 -20.60
C GLU A 6 -56.75 3.52 -19.92
N ALA A 7 -57.45 2.38 -20.08
CA ALA A 7 -56.98 1.09 -19.56
C ALA A 7 -55.67 0.62 -20.22
N LEU A 8 -55.53 0.79 -21.54
CA LEU A 8 -54.30 0.46 -22.28
C LEU A 8 -53.12 1.32 -21.82
N ALA A 9 -53.32 2.64 -21.68
CA ALA A 9 -52.29 3.56 -21.23
C ALA A 9 -51.81 3.23 -19.82
N LYS A 10 -52.74 2.91 -18.90
CA LYS A 10 -52.41 2.49 -17.53
C LYS A 10 -51.61 1.18 -17.51
N ALA A 11 -52.01 0.19 -18.31
CA ALA A 11 -51.27 -1.07 -18.41
C ALA A 11 -49.85 -0.86 -18.96
N GLN A 12 -49.66 0.04 -19.91
CA GLN A 12 -48.34 0.39 -20.43
C GLN A 12 -47.48 1.11 -19.37
N GLU A 13 -48.07 2.02 -18.59
CA GLU A 13 -47.39 2.70 -17.49
C GLU A 13 -46.94 1.70 -16.40
N ASP A 14 -47.84 0.81 -15.98
CA ASP A 14 -47.55 -0.22 -14.98
C ASP A 14 -46.44 -1.17 -15.46
N MET A 15 -46.42 -1.52 -16.75
CA MET A 15 -45.36 -2.34 -17.34
C MET A 15 -44.00 -1.62 -17.33
N ILE A 16 -43.96 -0.33 -17.65
CA ILE A 16 -42.71 0.47 -17.60
C ILE A 16 -42.21 0.56 -16.16
N ARG A 17 -43.11 0.81 -15.21
CA ARG A 17 -42.81 0.89 -13.78
C ARG A 17 -42.24 -0.43 -13.26
N GLN A 18 -42.91 -1.54 -13.55
CA GLN A 18 -42.47 -2.87 -13.13
C GLN A 18 -41.10 -3.22 -13.73
N LYS A 19 -40.84 -2.85 -14.99
CA LYS A 19 -39.53 -3.06 -15.61
C LYS A 19 -38.43 -2.27 -14.88
N ALA A 20 -38.68 -1.00 -14.57
CA ALA A 20 -37.71 -0.17 -13.84
C ALA A 20 -37.43 -0.71 -12.42
N GLU A 21 -38.46 -1.18 -11.72
CA GLU A 21 -38.32 -1.80 -10.40
C GLU A 21 -37.49 -3.09 -10.46
N ASN A 22 -37.72 -3.93 -11.46
CA ASN A 22 -36.95 -5.16 -11.68
C ASN A 22 -35.47 -4.86 -11.99
N GLU A 23 -35.18 -3.87 -12.83
CA GLU A 23 -33.81 -3.45 -13.13
C GLU A 23 -33.12 -2.88 -11.88
N LEU A 24 -33.81 -2.04 -11.10
CA LEU A 24 -33.28 -1.52 -9.84
C LEU A 24 -32.96 -2.65 -8.86
N GLN A 25 -33.84 -3.64 -8.74
CA GLN A 25 -33.64 -4.79 -7.86
C GLN A 25 -32.43 -5.62 -8.30
N LYS A 26 -32.26 -5.84 -9.61
CA LYS A 26 -31.08 -6.51 -10.17
C LYS A 26 -29.78 -5.77 -9.80
N TYR A 27 -29.72 -4.45 -9.98
CA TYR A 27 -28.52 -3.68 -9.64
C TYR A 27 -28.23 -3.71 -8.13
N LYS A 28 -29.25 -3.69 -7.28
CA LYS A 28 -29.06 -3.85 -5.82
C LYS A 28 -28.43 -5.19 -5.46
N GLU A 29 -28.83 -6.27 -6.13
CA GLU A 29 -28.26 -7.60 -5.92
C GLU A 29 -26.82 -7.68 -6.43
N ASP A 30 -26.55 -7.10 -7.60
CA ASP A 30 -25.20 -7.04 -8.17
C ASP A 30 -24.23 -6.25 -7.27
N ILE A 31 -24.66 -5.11 -6.72
CA ILE A 31 -23.87 -4.32 -5.76
C ILE A 31 -23.54 -5.18 -4.54
N LYS A 32 -24.54 -5.80 -3.90
CA LYS A 32 -24.34 -6.67 -2.73
C LYS A 32 -23.37 -7.81 -3.03
N LYS A 33 -23.48 -8.42 -4.22
CA LYS A 33 -22.58 -9.49 -4.67
C LYS A 33 -21.15 -9.01 -4.84
N ILE A 34 -20.94 -7.83 -5.41
CA ILE A 34 -19.61 -7.24 -5.59
C ILE A 34 -19.00 -6.88 -4.23
N GLU A 35 -19.77 -6.27 -3.33
CA GLU A 35 -19.32 -5.93 -1.98
C GLU A 35 -18.91 -7.17 -1.17
N SER A 36 -19.67 -8.26 -1.29
CA SER A 36 -19.34 -9.54 -0.66
C SER A 36 -18.02 -10.11 -1.20
N LYS A 37 -17.83 -10.15 -2.52
CA LYS A 37 -16.58 -10.61 -3.14
C LYS A 37 -15.38 -9.75 -2.74
N LEU A 38 -15.57 -8.44 -2.67
CA LEU A 38 -14.52 -7.51 -2.26
C LEU A 38 -14.10 -7.74 -0.79
N SER A 39 -15.06 -8.06 0.07
CA SER A 39 -14.80 -8.40 1.48
C SER A 39 -14.04 -9.72 1.60
N GLU A 40 -14.43 -10.73 0.83
CA GLU A 40 -13.74 -12.02 0.75
C GLU A 40 -12.28 -11.87 0.29
N LEU A 41 -12.05 -11.19 -0.85
CA LEU A 41 -10.70 -10.95 -1.37
C LEU A 41 -9.81 -10.18 -0.39
N ARG A 42 -10.38 -9.23 0.36
CA ARG A 42 -9.64 -8.52 1.42
C ARG A 42 -9.23 -9.47 2.54
N LEU A 43 -10.14 -10.33 3.01
CA LEU A 43 -9.83 -11.31 4.05
C LEU A 43 -8.77 -12.33 3.60
N GLU A 44 -8.87 -12.82 2.35
CA GLU A 44 -7.86 -13.71 1.76
C GLU A 44 -6.48 -13.05 1.68
N SER A 45 -6.43 -11.77 1.25
CA SER A 45 -5.20 -10.98 1.21
C SER A 45 -4.58 -10.82 2.60
N GLU A 46 -5.37 -10.45 3.61
CA GLU A 46 -4.89 -10.33 4.99
C GLU A 46 -4.40 -11.68 5.55
N SER A 47 -5.09 -12.80 5.24
CA SER A 47 -4.63 -14.14 5.64
C SER A 47 -3.27 -14.51 5.01
N SER A 48 -3.08 -14.15 3.74
CA SER A 48 -1.84 -14.37 2.99
C SER A 48 -0.69 -13.53 3.55
N LYS A 49 -0.96 -12.26 3.92
CA LYS A 49 -0.01 -11.39 4.62
C LYS A 49 0.41 -11.99 5.97
N ILE A 50 -0.54 -12.46 6.77
CA ILE A 50 -0.25 -13.12 8.06
C ILE A 50 0.59 -14.39 7.87
N ALA A 51 0.26 -15.22 6.87
CA ALA A 51 1.03 -16.43 6.57
C ALA A 51 2.47 -16.13 6.11
N ALA A 52 2.66 -15.06 5.33
CA ALA A 52 3.98 -14.59 4.93
C ALA A 52 4.81 -14.12 6.14
N LEU A 53 4.20 -13.36 7.06
CA LEU A 53 4.85 -12.96 8.30
C LEU A 53 5.26 -14.17 9.16
N ARG A 54 4.37 -15.17 9.32
CA ARG A 54 4.65 -16.39 10.09
C ARG A 54 5.79 -17.23 9.50
N ARG A 55 5.89 -17.33 8.16
CA ARG A 55 7.00 -18.02 7.49
C ARG A 55 8.36 -17.33 7.70
N GLY A 56 8.36 -16.01 7.91
CA GLY A 56 9.55 -15.24 8.27
C GLY A 56 10.03 -15.40 9.72
N ILE A 57 9.27 -16.07 10.59
CA ILE A 57 9.62 -16.26 12.01
C ILE A 57 10.37 -17.58 12.24
N HIS A 58 10.34 -18.54 11.30
CA HIS A 58 11.12 -19.78 11.41
C HIS A 58 12.56 -19.62 10.90
N GLY A 59 13.26 -18.66 11.50
CA GLY A 59 14.66 -18.34 11.24
C GLY A 59 15.34 -17.95 12.54
N SER A 60 15.67 -18.97 13.33
CA SER A 60 16.75 -19.02 14.33
C SER A 60 17.48 -17.69 14.61
N TYR A 61 17.11 -17.01 15.70
CA TYR A 61 18.06 -16.31 16.55
C TYR A 61 17.46 -16.13 17.95
N GLY A 62 18.18 -16.61 18.98
CA GLY A 62 17.97 -16.18 20.36
C GLY A 62 17.21 -17.12 21.29
N SER A 63 17.58 -18.39 21.37
CA SER A 63 17.34 -19.19 22.57
C SER A 63 18.50 -20.15 22.82
N CYS A 64 19.50 -19.68 23.57
CA CYS A 64 20.31 -20.49 24.48
C CYS A 64 21.18 -19.54 25.31
N LEU A 65 20.79 -19.29 26.56
CA LEU A 65 21.71 -18.84 27.60
C LEU A 65 22.01 -20.05 28.47
N THR A 66 23.09 -20.75 28.17
CA THR A 66 23.86 -21.51 29.16
C THR A 66 25.33 -21.51 28.74
N GLU A 67 26.12 -20.72 29.48
CA GLU A 67 27.42 -21.03 30.07
C GLU A 67 28.57 -21.67 29.25
N SER A 68 29.69 -20.94 29.30
CA SER A 68 31.07 -21.40 29.58
C SER A 68 32.04 -21.83 28.45
N GLU A 69 33.14 -21.05 28.42
CA GLU A 69 34.57 -21.40 28.24
C GLU A 69 35.25 -21.57 26.85
N SER A 70 36.25 -20.69 26.65
CA SER A 70 37.63 -20.86 26.13
C SER A 70 37.99 -21.30 24.67
N ALA A 71 38.42 -20.29 23.89
CA ALA A 71 39.57 -20.23 22.92
C ALA A 71 39.55 -21.09 21.60
N PRO A 72 40.51 -20.90 20.64
CA PRO A 72 40.60 -19.76 19.72
C PRO A 72 40.73 -20.15 18.21
N ALA A 73 40.69 -19.11 17.34
CA ALA A 73 41.36 -18.97 16.03
C ALA A 73 40.55 -19.03 14.70
N LEU A 74 40.93 -18.06 13.83
CA LEU A 74 40.89 -18.01 12.35
C LEU A 74 39.62 -17.53 11.60
N GLN A 75 39.71 -16.25 11.21
CA GLN A 75 39.69 -15.74 9.82
C GLN A 75 38.44 -15.95 8.96
N GLY A 76 37.72 -14.85 8.74
CA GLY A 76 36.76 -14.72 7.64
C GLY A 76 36.25 -13.29 7.51
N TYR A 77 36.64 -12.62 6.43
CA TYR A 77 36.13 -11.33 5.96
C TYR A 77 34.61 -11.20 6.18
N GLN A 78 34.16 -10.22 6.97
CA GLN A 78 32.75 -9.84 7.02
C GLN A 78 32.59 -8.31 6.97
N SER A 79 32.11 -7.87 5.80
CA SER A 79 31.51 -6.56 5.56
C SER A 79 30.48 -6.21 6.65
N PRO A 80 30.44 -4.97 7.18
CA PRO A 80 29.40 -4.59 8.12
C PRO A 80 28.05 -4.53 7.39
N ARG A 81 27.22 -5.56 7.53
CA ARG A 81 25.82 -5.50 7.11
C ARG A 81 25.05 -4.73 8.16
N ALA A 82 24.64 -3.52 7.78
CA ALA A 82 23.78 -2.66 8.58
C ALA A 82 22.48 -3.39 9.00
N PRO A 83 21.92 -3.09 10.19
CA PRO A 83 20.67 -3.68 10.62
C PRO A 83 19.53 -3.09 9.80
N LYS A 84 18.89 -3.91 8.95
CA LYS A 84 17.62 -3.55 8.31
C LYS A 84 16.55 -3.49 9.41
N ARG A 85 16.35 -2.30 9.98
CA ARG A 85 15.07 -1.98 10.64
C ARG A 85 14.01 -2.04 9.55
N LEU A 86 13.24 -3.13 9.53
CA LEU A 86 12.11 -3.31 8.64
C LEU A 86 11.07 -2.26 9.00
N ALA A 87 10.98 -1.20 8.20
CA ALA A 87 9.82 -0.33 8.20
C ALA A 87 8.59 -1.20 7.95
N VAL A 88 7.64 -1.17 8.88
CA VAL A 88 6.36 -1.87 8.76
C VAL A 88 5.66 -1.30 7.52
N PHE A 89 5.65 -2.06 6.42
CA PHE A 89 4.88 -1.75 5.23
C PHE A 89 3.39 -1.86 5.59
N ARG A 90 2.74 -0.71 5.81
CA ARG A 90 1.29 -0.61 5.90
C ARG A 90 0.75 -0.49 4.47
N ASP A 91 0.53 -1.63 3.82
CA ASP A 91 -0.06 -1.67 2.48
C ASP A 91 -1.58 -1.50 2.58
N ASN A 92 -2.00 -0.25 2.62
CA ASN A 92 -3.39 0.19 2.60
C ASN A 92 -3.82 0.40 1.14
N PHE A 93 -3.98 -0.69 0.38
CA PHE A 93 -4.45 -0.62 -1.01
C PHE A 93 -5.98 -0.46 -1.05
N GLY A 94 -6.41 0.80 -0.97
CA GLY A 94 -7.78 1.24 -1.18
C GLY A 94 -7.80 2.76 -1.21
N ALA A 95 -7.83 3.34 -2.42
CA ALA A 95 -7.40 4.70 -2.77
C ALA A 95 -5.88 4.88 -2.58
N GLY A 96 -5.20 5.39 -3.61
CA GLY A 96 -3.73 5.46 -3.66
C GLY A 96 -3.16 5.96 -2.34
N SER A 97 -2.52 5.04 -1.58
CA SER A 97 -1.83 5.40 -0.36
C SER A 97 -0.62 6.23 -0.77
N VAL A 98 -0.83 7.53 -0.86
CA VAL A 98 0.20 8.54 -1.04
C VAL A 98 1.27 8.21 0.00
N ARG A 99 2.44 7.75 -0.45
CA ARG A 99 3.53 7.53 0.49
C ARG A 99 3.94 8.92 0.97
N GLU A 100 3.71 9.21 2.24
CA GLU A 100 3.97 10.54 2.82
C GLU A 100 5.47 10.75 3.05
N CYS A 101 5.94 11.96 2.78
CA CYS A 101 7.30 12.39 3.03
C CYS A 101 7.73 12.08 4.47
N VAL A 102 8.88 11.43 4.65
CA VAL A 102 9.36 11.03 5.98
C VAL A 102 9.77 12.19 6.88
N MET A 103 9.85 13.41 6.34
CA MET A 103 10.18 14.63 7.09
C MET A 103 8.93 15.39 7.55
N CYS A 104 7.97 15.67 6.65
CA CYS A 104 6.79 16.46 7.01
C CYS A 104 5.56 15.62 7.37
N LEU A 105 5.50 14.35 6.94
CA LEU A 105 4.31 13.47 7.10
C LEU A 105 3.02 14.08 6.54
N THR A 106 3.14 15.00 5.57
CA THR A 106 2.01 15.73 4.96
C THR A 106 1.97 15.50 3.46
N ASP A 107 3.07 15.82 2.77
CA ASP A 107 3.12 15.79 1.31
C ASP A 107 3.55 14.43 0.77
N GLU A 108 3.20 14.16 -0.49
CA GLU A 108 3.65 12.97 -1.20
C GLU A 108 5.17 12.93 -1.41
N MET A 109 5.75 11.75 -1.22
CA MET A 109 7.13 11.48 -1.62
C MET A 109 7.28 11.65 -3.14
N SER A 110 8.15 12.56 -3.56
CA SER A 110 8.37 12.91 -4.98
C SER A 110 9.85 12.95 -5.34
N VAL A 111 10.75 12.56 -4.44
CA VAL A 111 12.20 12.61 -4.69
C VAL A 111 12.88 11.27 -4.43
N VAL A 112 13.60 10.79 -5.45
CA VAL A 112 14.43 9.57 -5.41
C VAL A 112 15.90 9.94 -5.22
N PHE A 113 16.59 9.23 -4.30
CA PHE A 113 18.03 9.39 -4.08
C PHE A 113 18.84 8.28 -4.73
N LEU A 114 19.90 8.65 -5.44
CA LEU A 114 20.88 7.71 -6.00
C LEU A 114 22.16 7.69 -5.15
N PRO A 115 22.79 6.51 -4.97
CA PRO A 115 22.50 5.23 -5.64
C PRO A 115 21.47 4.33 -4.92
N CYS A 116 20.94 4.71 -3.75
CA CYS A 116 20.13 3.81 -2.93
C CYS A 116 18.69 3.59 -3.43
N ALA A 117 18.23 4.36 -4.43
CA ALA A 117 16.90 4.33 -5.03
C ALA A 117 15.72 4.53 -4.06
N HIS A 118 15.96 5.06 -2.86
CA HIS A 118 14.88 5.37 -1.93
C HIS A 118 14.13 6.63 -2.36
N GLN A 119 12.82 6.52 -2.49
CA GLN A 119 11.87 7.63 -2.64
C GLN A 119 11.32 7.96 -1.26
N VAL A 120 11.71 9.10 -0.67
CA VAL A 120 11.51 9.33 0.77
C VAL A 120 11.07 10.75 1.15
N LEU A 121 11.36 11.76 0.32
CA LEU A 121 11.01 13.15 0.60
C LEU A 121 10.05 13.71 -0.45
N CYS A 122 9.24 14.69 -0.04
CA CYS A 122 8.59 15.61 -0.98
C CYS A 122 9.59 16.64 -1.52
N THR A 123 9.19 17.38 -2.56
CA THR A 123 10.00 18.43 -3.19
C THR A 123 10.51 19.47 -2.19
N GLU A 124 9.64 19.99 -1.33
CA GLU A 124 9.99 21.06 -0.37
C GLU A 124 10.97 20.57 0.69
N CYS A 125 10.69 19.41 1.29
CA CYS A 125 11.60 18.81 2.28
C CYS A 125 12.94 18.41 1.66
N ASN A 126 12.97 18.03 0.38
CA ASN A 126 14.21 17.77 -0.33
C ASN A 126 15.08 19.03 -0.47
N GLU A 127 14.50 20.18 -0.80
CA GLU A 127 15.24 21.44 -0.83
C GLU A 127 15.80 21.82 0.54
N LEU A 128 15.01 21.66 1.60
CA LEU A 128 15.48 21.91 2.97
C LEU A 128 16.63 20.98 3.35
N HIS A 129 16.49 19.70 3.03
CA HIS A 129 17.51 18.69 3.27
C HIS A 129 18.82 19.02 2.53
N GLU A 130 18.75 19.52 1.30
CA GLU A 130 19.93 19.94 0.54
C GLU A 130 20.56 21.23 1.10
N LYS A 131 19.75 22.25 1.43
CA LYS A 131 20.21 23.52 2.02
C LYS A 131 20.91 23.32 3.37
N GLN A 132 20.43 22.38 4.19
CA GLN A 132 21.04 21.99 5.46
C GLN A 132 22.32 21.15 5.30
N ARG A 133 22.81 20.96 4.06
CA ARG A 133 23.98 20.15 3.72
C ARG A 133 23.87 18.69 4.18
N MET A 134 22.66 18.17 4.32
CA MET A 134 22.42 16.77 4.62
C MET A 134 22.65 15.96 3.34
N LYS A 135 23.73 15.19 3.34
CA LYS A 135 24.17 14.42 2.17
C LYS A 135 23.72 12.97 2.19
N ASP A 136 23.13 12.48 3.28
CA ASP A 136 22.77 11.07 3.41
C ASP A 136 21.27 10.86 3.25
N CYS A 137 20.87 9.71 2.71
CA CYS A 137 19.47 9.32 2.63
C CYS A 137 18.88 9.16 4.05
N PRO A 138 17.75 9.81 4.39
CA PRO A 138 17.09 9.67 5.70
C PRO A 138 16.75 8.24 6.11
N SER A 139 16.47 7.36 5.14
CA SER A 139 16.05 5.98 5.42
C SER A 139 17.20 4.99 5.57
N CYS A 140 18.25 5.12 4.75
CA CYS A 140 19.32 4.12 4.68
C CYS A 140 20.73 4.66 4.91
N ARG A 141 20.86 5.98 5.10
CA ARG A 141 22.13 6.69 5.32
C ARG A 141 23.17 6.54 4.21
N THR A 142 22.79 6.01 3.05
CA THR A 142 23.67 5.98 1.87
C THR A 142 23.90 7.43 1.40
N PRO A 143 25.15 7.83 1.10
CA PRO A 143 25.44 9.14 0.55
C PRO A 143 24.70 9.39 -0.76
N ILE A 144 24.00 10.52 -0.82
CA ILE A 144 23.23 11.01 -1.95
C ILE A 144 24.19 11.63 -2.95
N GLN A 145 24.29 11.02 -4.12
CA GLN A 145 25.06 11.54 -5.24
C GLN A 145 24.20 12.35 -6.19
N ARG A 146 22.93 11.94 -6.36
CA ARG A 146 21.95 12.62 -7.22
C ARG A 146 20.55 12.54 -6.61
N ARG A 147 19.76 13.58 -6.84
CA ARG A 147 18.35 13.73 -6.45
C ARG A 147 17.51 13.81 -7.72
N ILE A 148 16.47 13.00 -7.85
CA ILE A 148 15.58 12.99 -9.02
C ILE A 148 14.17 13.30 -8.54
N ASN A 149 13.57 14.36 -9.08
CA ASN A 149 12.17 14.69 -8.84
C ASN A 149 11.28 13.87 -9.79
N VAL A 150 10.40 13.06 -9.22
CA VAL A 150 9.41 12.26 -9.94
C VAL A 150 8.16 13.13 -10.14
N ARG A 151 7.73 13.23 -11.39
CA ARG A 151 6.41 13.77 -11.75
C ARG A 151 5.62 12.66 -12.41
N PHE A 152 4.46 12.34 -11.86
CA PHE A 152 3.53 11.44 -12.53
C PHE A 152 2.83 12.22 -13.65
N ALA A 153 2.64 11.60 -14.81
CA ALA A 153 1.77 12.16 -15.83
C ALA A 153 0.35 12.21 -15.27
N SER A 154 -0.33 13.35 -15.40
CA SER A 154 -1.76 13.44 -15.13
C SER A 154 -2.50 12.50 -16.10
N PRO A 155 -3.51 11.74 -15.64
CA PRO A 155 -4.36 10.92 -16.50
C PRO A 155 -5.05 11.70 -17.61
#